data_AF-A0A646KH34-F1
#
_entry.id   AF-A0A646KH34-F1
#
_cell.length_a   1.000
_cell.length_b   1.000
_cell.length_c   1.000
_cell.angle_alpha   90.00
_cell.angle_beta   90.00
_cell.angle_gamma   90.00
#
_symmetry.space_group_name_H-M   'P 1'
#
loop_
_entity.id
_entity.type
_entity.pdbx_description
1 polymer ?
#
loop_
_entity_poly.entity_id
_entity_poly.type
_entity_poly.pdbx_seq_one_letter_code
_entity_poly.pdbx_strand_id
1 'polypeptide(L)'
;MDAGAGGVTSAAVGAQKAVQTTDETFSGVWLSRYEFYSSSRAETYEGKHYVVIVQHGNRLTAQSLPGASSNPDSPLTLDLTVDRNVVTGSWVEQTAPDGYYNGARYHGAVQLLVEPTGRRMAGKWVGFGKDFDVNTGPWELRLVDRSTSKATLERYSSPPE
;
A
#
# COMPACT_ATOMS: atom_id res chain seq x y z
N MET A 1 -30.27 30.40 -58.04
CA MET A 1 -29.26 30.91 -57.09
C MET A 1 -29.93 30.77 -55.72
N ASP A 2 -29.59 29.83 -54.84
CA ASP A 2 -28.30 29.19 -54.55
C ASP A 2 -28.37 27.67 -54.45
N ALA A 3 -27.25 27.05 -54.82
CA ALA A 3 -26.90 25.67 -54.57
C ALA A 3 -25.92 25.60 -53.39
N GLY A 4 -25.89 24.49 -52.65
CA GLY A 4 -24.88 24.29 -51.61
C GLY A 4 -25.05 23.02 -50.80
N ALA A 5 -24.86 21.86 -51.44
CA ALA A 5 -24.58 20.61 -50.73
C ALA A 5 -23.19 20.70 -50.06
N GLY A 6 -23.08 20.20 -48.83
CA GLY A 6 -21.82 20.17 -48.09
C GLY A 6 -21.89 19.23 -46.89
N GLY A 7 -21.90 17.92 -47.15
CA GLY A 7 -21.55 16.93 -46.14
C GLY A 7 -20.04 16.83 -46.00
N VAL A 8 -19.54 16.82 -44.76
CA VAL A 8 -18.21 16.30 -44.39
C VAL A 8 -18.23 16.01 -42.88
N THR A 9 -18.41 14.74 -42.53
CA THR A 9 -17.40 13.81 -41.96
C THR A 9 -17.44 13.75 -40.44
N SER A 10 -18.10 12.69 -39.97
CA SER A 10 -17.96 12.14 -38.64
C SER A 10 -16.49 11.84 -38.38
N ALA A 11 -15.87 12.55 -37.43
CA ALA A 11 -14.59 12.16 -36.90
C ALA A 11 -14.83 10.91 -36.04
N ALA A 12 -14.67 9.74 -36.67
CA ALA A 12 -14.39 8.52 -35.94
C ALA A 12 -13.08 8.76 -35.19
N VAL A 13 -13.19 9.18 -33.92
CA VAL A 13 -12.12 9.05 -32.96
C VAL A 13 -11.86 7.56 -32.92
N GLY A 14 -10.82 7.13 -33.65
CA GLY A 14 -10.35 5.77 -33.62
C GLY A 14 -10.27 5.40 -32.16
N ALA A 15 -11.01 4.35 -31.79
CA ALA A 15 -10.78 3.65 -30.55
C ALA A 15 -9.29 3.30 -30.59
N GLN A 16 -8.46 4.14 -29.94
CA GLN A 16 -7.20 3.69 -29.43
C GLN A 16 -7.61 2.47 -28.64
N LYS A 17 -7.25 1.29 -29.16
CA LYS A 17 -7.30 0.04 -28.41
C LYS A 17 -6.76 0.44 -27.06
N ALA A 18 -7.65 0.53 -26.06
CA ALA A 18 -7.23 0.53 -24.69
C ALA A 18 -6.27 -0.65 -24.65
N VAL A 19 -4.99 -0.36 -24.48
CA VAL A 19 -4.04 -1.39 -24.11
C VAL A 19 -4.75 -2.02 -22.94
N GLN A 20 -5.25 -3.25 -23.13
CA GLN A 20 -5.71 -4.03 -22.01
C GLN A 20 -4.43 -4.21 -21.22
N THR A 21 -4.18 -3.26 -20.31
CA THR A 21 -3.45 -3.50 -19.08
C THR A 21 -4.15 -4.75 -18.58
N THR A 22 -3.47 -5.90 -18.72
CA THR A 22 -3.73 -7.05 -17.86
C THR A 22 -4.10 -6.47 -16.52
N ASP A 23 -5.36 -6.63 -16.08
CA ASP A 23 -5.89 -6.03 -14.85
C ASP A 23 -4.74 -5.99 -13.84
N GLU A 24 -4.16 -4.81 -13.64
CA GLU A 24 -2.95 -4.68 -12.85
C GLU A 24 -3.40 -4.89 -11.42
N THR A 25 -3.40 -6.16 -11.03
CA THR A 25 -3.74 -6.57 -9.70
C THR A 25 -2.54 -6.31 -8.82
N PHE A 26 -2.77 -5.57 -7.75
CA PHE A 26 -1.82 -5.40 -6.66
C PHE A 26 -1.89 -6.57 -5.67
N SER A 27 -2.67 -7.61 -5.97
CA SER A 27 -2.73 -8.80 -5.10
C SER A 27 -1.41 -9.55 -5.09
N GLY A 28 -1.02 -10.02 -3.91
CA GLY A 28 0.25 -10.73 -3.70
C GLY A 28 0.83 -10.46 -2.32
N VAL A 29 2.05 -10.93 -2.10
CA VAL A 29 2.84 -10.62 -0.92
C VAL A 29 3.74 -9.42 -1.22
N TRP A 30 3.71 -8.44 -0.33
CA TRP A 30 4.47 -7.20 -0.41
C TRP A 30 5.31 -7.01 0.85
N LEU A 31 6.51 -6.48 0.68
CA LEU A 31 7.30 -5.95 1.78
C LEU A 31 6.83 -4.51 2.07
N SER A 32 6.24 -4.31 3.23
CA SER A 32 5.92 -3.00 3.80
C SER A 32 7.10 -2.50 4.62
N ARG A 33 7.57 -1.28 4.36
CA ARG A 33 8.67 -0.61 5.08
C ARG A 33 8.25 0.81 5.41
N TYR A 34 8.33 1.21 6.67
CA TYR A 34 8.06 2.58 7.11
C TYR A 34 9.07 3.01 8.16
N GLU A 35 9.30 4.32 8.24
CA GLU A 35 10.16 4.92 9.26
C GLU A 35 9.32 5.79 10.19
N PHE A 36 9.64 5.77 11.48
CA PHE A 36 8.98 6.59 12.49
C PHE A 36 9.98 7.10 13.53
N TYR A 37 9.77 8.33 13.98
CA TYR A 37 10.54 8.91 15.06
C TYR A 37 9.92 8.52 16.41
N SER A 38 10.75 8.02 17.33
CA SER A 38 10.32 7.74 18.70
C SER A 38 10.72 8.90 19.60
N SER A 39 9.75 9.71 20.04
CA SER A 39 10.02 10.85 20.92
C SER A 39 10.63 10.44 22.28
N SER A 40 10.26 9.27 22.82
CA SER A 40 10.86 8.76 24.07
C SER A 40 12.28 8.25 23.93
N ARG A 41 12.66 7.78 22.73
CA ARG A 41 13.98 7.22 22.47
C ARG A 41 14.90 8.18 21.72
N ALA A 42 14.36 9.33 21.32
CA ALA A 42 15.03 10.38 20.57
C ALA A 42 15.73 9.90 19.28
N GLU A 43 15.16 8.89 18.61
CA GLU A 43 15.77 8.21 17.47
C GLU A 43 14.70 7.76 16.45
N THR A 44 15.10 7.64 15.19
CA THR A 44 14.28 7.10 14.10
C THR A 44 14.43 5.59 14.02
N TYR A 45 13.30 4.90 13.97
CA TYR A 45 13.22 3.45 13.81
C TYR A 45 12.54 3.10 12.49
N GLU A 46 12.78 1.87 12.08
CA GLU A 46 12.15 1.27 10.90
C GLU A 46 11.24 0.12 11.35
N GLY A 47 10.06 0.05 10.75
CA GLY A 47 9.19 -1.12 10.80
C GLY A 47 9.13 -1.80 9.44
N LYS A 48 9.28 -3.13 9.42
CA LYS A 48 9.11 -3.95 8.22
C LYS A 48 8.08 -5.05 8.46
N HIS A 49 7.24 -5.30 7.46
CA HIS A 49 6.29 -6.41 7.47
C HIS A 49 6.20 -7.08 6.10
N TYR A 50 6.13 -8.40 6.01
CA TYR A 50 5.48 -9.00 4.84
C TYR A 50 3.98 -8.94 5.03
N VAL A 51 3.30 -8.24 4.12
CA VAL A 51 1.85 -8.11 4.08
C VAL A 51 1.30 -8.84 2.87
N VAL A 52 0.16 -9.51 3.03
CA VAL A 52 -0.63 -9.98 1.90
C VAL A 52 -1.62 -8.89 1.50
N ILE A 53 -1.60 -8.49 0.23
CA ILE A 53 -2.57 -7.59 -0.37
C ILE A 53 -3.61 -8.42 -1.12
N VAL A 54 -4.88 -8.13 -0.87
CA VAL A 54 -6.02 -8.64 -1.64
C VAL A 54 -6.75 -7.45 -2.26
N GLN A 55 -7.04 -7.54 -3.57
CA GLN A 55 -7.72 -6.48 -4.31
C GLN A 55 -9.14 -6.89 -4.70
N HIS A 56 -10.09 -5.98 -4.47
CA HIS A 56 -11.46 -6.07 -4.95
C HIS A 56 -11.85 -4.74 -5.62
N GLY A 57 -11.90 -4.74 -6.96
CA GLY A 57 -12.09 -3.52 -7.73
C GLY A 57 -10.97 -2.52 -7.47
N ASN A 58 -11.31 -1.32 -7.01
CA ASN A 58 -10.34 -0.29 -6.64
C ASN A 58 -9.98 -0.29 -5.15
N ARG A 59 -10.42 -1.27 -4.35
CA ARG A 59 -10.06 -1.40 -2.93
C ARG A 59 -8.96 -2.43 -2.73
N LEU A 60 -7.99 -2.10 -1.89
CA LEU A 60 -6.95 -3.02 -1.44
C LEU A 60 -7.05 -3.18 0.08
N THR A 61 -7.07 -4.42 0.55
CA THR A 61 -6.89 -4.74 1.97
C THR A 61 -5.54 -5.40 2.12
N ALA A 62 -4.72 -4.91 3.05
CA ALA A 62 -3.42 -5.49 3.36
C ALA A 62 -3.35 -5.89 4.83
N GLN A 63 -2.75 -7.04 5.11
CA GLN A 63 -2.54 -7.51 6.47
C GLN A 63 -1.18 -8.20 6.59
N SER A 64 -0.46 -7.94 7.68
CA SER A 64 0.78 -8.66 8.01
C SER A 64 0.51 -10.15 8.14
N LEU A 65 1.42 -10.94 7.56
CA LEU A 65 1.42 -12.38 7.76
C LEU A 65 1.85 -12.70 9.20
N PRO A 66 1.35 -13.80 9.80
CA PRO A 66 1.78 -14.23 11.12
C PRO A 66 3.30 -14.37 11.20
N GLY A 67 3.93 -13.82 12.24
CA GLY A 67 5.38 -13.87 12.43
C GLY A 67 6.20 -13.03 11.42
N ALA A 68 5.55 -12.28 10.54
CA ALA A 68 6.21 -11.62 9.42
C ALA A 68 6.51 -10.13 9.65
N SER A 69 6.82 -9.76 10.89
CA SER A 69 7.20 -8.40 11.27
C SER A 69 8.62 -8.35 11.81
N SER A 70 9.32 -7.24 11.59
CA SER A 70 10.57 -6.92 12.27
C SER A 70 10.38 -6.67 13.77
N ASN A 71 9.15 -6.37 14.19
CA ASN A 71 8.73 -6.30 15.60
C ASN A 71 7.73 -7.45 15.84
N PRO A 72 8.18 -8.59 16.40
CA PRO A 72 7.31 -9.75 16.62
C PRO A 72 6.00 -9.37 17.32
N ASP A 73 4.91 -10.06 16.99
CA ASP A 73 3.58 -9.84 17.58
C ASP A 73 3.01 -8.42 17.44
N SER A 74 3.47 -7.67 16.44
CA SER A 74 2.94 -6.35 16.05
C SER A 74 2.13 -6.43 14.75
N PRO A 75 0.84 -6.83 14.74
CA PRO A 75 0.09 -6.92 13.49
C PRO A 75 -0.20 -5.53 12.89
N LEU A 76 0.03 -5.41 11.59
CA LEU A 76 -0.29 -4.23 10.78
C LEU A 76 -1.41 -4.56 9.78
N THR A 77 -2.37 -3.64 9.64
CA THR A 77 -3.40 -3.66 8.60
C THR A 77 -3.43 -2.36 7.83
N LEU A 78 -3.77 -2.44 6.53
CA LEU A 78 -4.06 -1.29 5.69
C LEU A 78 -5.38 -1.49 4.94
N ASP A 79 -6.17 -0.41 4.88
CA ASP A 79 -7.39 -0.32 4.08
C ASP A 79 -7.21 0.81 3.07
N LEU A 80 -7.06 0.46 1.79
CA LEU A 80 -6.61 1.37 0.75
C LEU A 80 -7.59 1.41 -0.43
N THR A 81 -7.51 2.51 -1.17
CA THR A 81 -8.21 2.73 -2.43
C THR A 81 -7.24 3.19 -3.50
N VAL A 82 -7.50 2.79 -4.75
CA VAL A 82 -6.69 3.13 -5.92
C VAL A 82 -7.47 4.09 -6.83
N ASP A 83 -6.86 5.20 -7.20
CA ASP A 83 -7.25 6.04 -8.34
C ASP A 83 -6.03 6.23 -9.24
N ARG A 84 -6.07 5.61 -10.43
CA ARG A 84 -4.96 5.58 -11.38
C ARG A 84 -3.67 5.10 -10.70
N ASN A 85 -2.67 5.96 -10.60
CA ASN A 85 -1.36 5.66 -10.01
C ASN A 85 -1.24 6.17 -8.55
N VAL A 86 -2.35 6.51 -7.91
CA VAL A 86 -2.39 6.98 -6.52
C VAL A 86 -3.11 5.94 -5.67
N VAL A 87 -2.49 5.55 -4.55
CA VAL A 87 -3.07 4.66 -3.54
C VAL A 87 -3.16 5.41 -2.23
N THR A 88 -4.35 5.49 -1.64
CA THR A 88 -4.55 6.19 -0.36
C THR A 88 -5.52 5.45 0.54
N GLY A 89 -5.38 5.64 1.85
CA GLY A 89 -6.27 5.03 2.83
C GLY A 89 -5.75 5.14 4.25
N SER A 90 -6.10 4.18 5.09
CA SER A 90 -5.73 4.14 6.50
C SER A 90 -4.83 2.96 6.83
N TRP A 91 -4.07 3.12 7.90
CA TRP A 91 -3.27 2.06 8.50
C TRP A 91 -3.58 1.94 9.99
N VAL A 92 -3.43 0.73 10.53
CA VAL A 92 -3.52 0.43 11.96
C VAL A 92 -2.41 -0.53 12.31
N GLU A 93 -1.66 -0.25 13.37
CA GLU A 93 -0.70 -1.19 13.94
C GLU A 93 -0.97 -1.34 15.44
N GLN A 94 -1.04 -2.58 15.89
CA GLN A 94 -1.06 -2.91 17.30
C GLN A 94 0.32 -3.44 17.67
N THR A 95 1.02 -2.78 18.58
CA THR A 95 2.36 -3.19 19.01
C THR A 95 2.33 -4.45 19.88
N ALA A 96 3.47 -5.12 20.01
CA ALA A 96 3.61 -6.31 20.85
C ALA A 96 3.18 -6.01 22.31
N PRO A 97 2.32 -6.85 22.93
CA PRO A 97 1.90 -6.66 24.33
C PRO A 97 3.07 -6.68 25.33
N ASP A 98 4.10 -7.48 25.04
CA ASP A 98 5.32 -7.62 25.85
C ASP A 98 6.48 -6.76 25.34
N GLY A 99 6.25 -5.94 24.31
CA GLY A 99 7.24 -5.03 23.73
C GLY A 99 7.32 -3.66 24.40
N TYR A 100 8.24 -2.83 23.91
CA TYR A 100 8.49 -1.47 24.44
C TYR A 100 7.22 -0.59 24.49
N TYR A 101 6.33 -0.74 23.51
CA TYR A 101 5.09 0.03 23.41
C TYR A 101 3.87 -0.66 24.05
N ASN A 102 4.06 -1.80 24.71
CA ASN A 102 3.09 -2.46 25.60
C ASN A 102 1.67 -2.59 25.02
N GLY A 103 1.54 -3.12 23.81
CA GLY A 103 0.22 -3.36 23.21
C GLY A 103 -0.48 -2.11 22.67
N ALA A 104 0.19 -0.95 22.64
CA ALA A 104 -0.39 0.28 22.11
C ALA A 104 -0.87 0.12 20.66
N ARG A 105 -2.01 0.75 20.37
CA ARG A 105 -2.63 0.76 19.05
C ARG A 105 -2.44 2.13 18.39
N TYR A 106 -1.64 2.16 17.33
CA TYR A 106 -1.43 3.33 16.49
C TYR A 106 -2.24 3.22 15.21
N HIS A 107 -2.64 4.37 14.66
CA HIS A 107 -3.34 4.42 13.38
C HIS A 107 -3.20 5.80 12.73
N GLY A 108 -3.55 5.86 11.45
CA GLY A 108 -3.59 7.12 10.72
C GLY A 108 -3.88 6.92 9.23
N ALA A 109 -3.37 7.84 8.41
CA ALA A 109 -3.58 7.84 6.97
C ALA A 109 -2.27 7.62 6.20
N VAL A 110 -2.38 7.12 4.97
CA VAL A 110 -1.26 6.90 4.06
C VAL A 110 -1.63 7.34 2.65
N GLN A 111 -0.65 7.89 1.94
CA GLN A 111 -0.76 8.21 0.51
C GLN A 111 0.53 7.77 -0.20
N LEU A 112 0.37 6.93 -1.21
CA LEU A 112 1.42 6.28 -1.98
C LEU A 112 1.22 6.55 -3.47
N LEU A 113 2.32 6.62 -4.20
CA LEU A 113 2.34 6.66 -5.66
C LEU A 113 2.85 5.33 -6.19
N VAL A 114 2.12 4.76 -7.15
CA VAL A 114 2.48 3.52 -7.84
C VAL A 114 3.50 3.84 -8.94
N GLU A 115 4.63 3.14 -8.92
CA GLU A 115 5.61 3.22 -10.00
C GLU A 115 5.10 2.53 -11.29
N PRO A 116 5.61 2.88 -12.49
CA PRO A 116 5.09 2.38 -13.77
C PRO A 116 5.07 0.85 -13.94
N THR A 117 5.85 0.11 -13.16
CA THR A 117 5.87 -1.37 -13.21
C THR A 117 4.79 -2.03 -12.34
N GLY A 118 4.09 -1.24 -11.52
CA GLY A 118 3.13 -1.74 -10.54
C GLY A 118 3.77 -2.59 -9.42
N ARG A 119 5.10 -2.60 -9.29
CA ARG A 119 5.83 -3.44 -8.30
C ARG A 119 6.30 -2.70 -7.06
N ARG A 120 6.09 -1.38 -7.02
CA ARG A 120 6.48 -0.52 -5.90
C ARG A 120 5.47 0.60 -5.74
N MET A 121 5.09 0.86 -4.49
CA MET A 121 4.30 2.01 -4.08
C MET A 121 5.08 2.77 -3.02
N ALA A 122 5.30 4.06 -3.21
CA ALA A 122 6.08 4.86 -2.26
C ALA A 122 5.38 6.17 -1.94
N GLY A 123 5.46 6.60 -0.69
CA GLY A 123 4.87 7.86 -0.26
C GLY A 123 5.08 8.11 1.22
N LYS A 124 4.04 8.63 1.87
CA LYS A 124 4.11 9.03 3.28
C LYS A 124 2.91 8.56 4.07
N TRP A 125 3.14 8.37 5.36
CA TRP A 125 2.09 8.21 6.35
C TRP A 125 1.98 9.42 7.25
N VAL A 126 0.81 9.55 7.89
CA VAL A 126 0.54 10.45 9.00
C VAL A 126 -0.15 9.67 10.11
N GLY A 127 0.17 9.98 11.36
CA GLY A 127 -0.40 9.36 12.55
C GLY A 127 -0.11 10.21 13.79
N PHE A 128 -0.51 9.73 14.96
CA PHE A 128 -0.28 10.43 16.22
C PHE A 128 0.82 9.74 17.04
N GLY A 129 1.59 10.54 17.78
CA GLY A 129 2.52 10.04 18.79
C GLY A 129 1.92 10.08 20.19
N LYS A 130 2.72 9.64 21.17
CA LYS A 130 2.29 9.58 22.58
C LYS A 130 2.13 10.96 23.23
N ASP A 131 2.74 11.99 22.67
CA ASP A 131 2.80 13.34 23.24
C ASP A 131 1.79 14.29 22.56
N PHE A 132 0.69 13.73 22.00
CA PHE A 132 -0.33 14.45 21.23
C PHE A 132 0.22 15.20 20.00
N ASP A 133 1.35 14.75 19.49
CA ASP A 133 2.00 15.22 18.28
C ASP A 133 1.50 14.46 17.04
N VAL A 134 1.52 15.12 15.89
CA VAL A 134 1.28 14.46 14.59
C VAL A 134 2.62 14.11 13.98
N ASN A 135 2.82 12.82 13.75
CA ASN A 135 4.01 12.29 13.12
C ASN A 135 3.76 11.95 11.65
N THR A 136 4.79 12.12 10.84
CA THR A 136 4.80 11.68 9.44
C THR A 136 6.12 11.02 9.12
N GLY A 137 6.10 10.08 8.18
CA GLY A 137 7.31 9.39 7.75
C GLY A 137 7.15 8.75 6.37
N PRO A 138 8.25 8.32 5.75
CA PRO A 138 8.18 7.57 4.51
C PRO A 138 7.50 6.21 4.73
N TRP A 139 6.75 5.77 3.73
CA TRP A 139 6.21 4.41 3.65
C TRP A 139 6.42 3.87 2.23
N GLU A 140 6.90 2.65 2.13
CA GLU A 140 7.05 1.89 0.89
C GLU A 140 6.35 0.52 0.98
N LEU A 141 5.70 0.12 -0.11
CA LEU A 141 5.28 -1.25 -0.37
C LEU A 141 6.04 -1.76 -1.60
N ARG A 142 6.76 -2.89 -1.49
CA ARG A 142 7.46 -3.53 -2.61
C ARG A 142 6.97 -4.95 -2.86
N LEU A 143 6.54 -5.26 -4.07
CA LEU A 143 6.02 -6.58 -4.43
C LEU A 143 7.15 -7.62 -4.35
N VAL A 144 6.96 -8.66 -3.53
CA VAL A 144 7.91 -9.77 -3.40
C VAL A 144 7.44 -11.04 -4.12
N ASP A 145 6.14 -11.33 -4.10
CA ASP A 145 5.55 -12.47 -4.79
C ASP A 145 4.10 -12.13 -5.21
N ARG A 146 3.69 -12.51 -6.42
CA ARG A 146 2.30 -12.31 -6.90
C ARG A 146 1.35 -13.39 -6.42
N SER A 147 1.88 -14.52 -5.98
CA SER A 147 1.09 -15.63 -5.49
C SER A 147 0.59 -15.35 -4.08
N THR A 148 -0.68 -15.64 -3.82
CA THR A 148 -1.26 -15.71 -2.48
C THR A 148 -1.53 -17.17 -2.07
N SER A 149 -0.87 -18.12 -2.74
CA SER A 149 -1.01 -19.55 -2.41
C SER A 149 -0.56 -19.84 -0.99
N LYS A 150 -1.14 -20.86 -0.35
CA LYS A 150 -0.75 -21.29 1.00
C LYS A 150 0.76 -21.46 1.16
N ALA A 151 1.42 -22.13 0.21
CA ALA A 151 2.86 -22.34 0.23
C ALA A 151 3.66 -21.02 0.15
N THR A 152 3.16 -20.04 -0.60
CA THR A 152 3.75 -18.70 -0.64
C THR A 152 3.56 -17.98 0.69
N LEU A 153 2.36 -18.01 1.27
CA LEU A 153 2.09 -17.35 2.55
C LEU A 153 2.93 -17.95 3.68
N GLU A 154 3.07 -19.27 3.73
CA GLU A 154 3.94 -19.97 4.70
C GLU A 154 5.41 -19.55 4.54
N ARG A 155 5.91 -19.42 3.30
CA ARG A 155 7.28 -18.97 3.03
C ARG A 155 7.58 -17.58 3.58
N TYR A 156 6.61 -16.67 3.52
CA TYR A 156 6.76 -15.28 3.95
C TYR A 156 6.20 -15.03 5.36
N SER A 157 5.79 -16.08 6.09
CA SER A 157 5.40 -15.99 7.51
C SER A 157 6.64 -16.01 8.42
N SER A 158 7.58 -15.11 8.13
CA SER A 158 8.86 -14.97 8.83
C SER A 158 9.32 -13.51 8.82
N PRO A 159 10.12 -13.06 9.79
CA PRO A 159 10.58 -11.67 9.84
C PRO A 159 11.34 -11.28 8.56
N PRO A 160 11.07 -10.09 7.97
CA PRO A 160 11.84 -9.59 6.85
C PRO A 160 13.30 -9.29 7.23
N GLU A 161 14.23 -9.54 6.30
CA GLU A 161 15.64 -9.12 6.39
C GLU A 161 15.81 -7.59 6.34
#